data_AF-A0AA89C7B8-F1
#
_entry.id   AF-A0AA89C7B8-F1
#
_cell.length_a   1.000
_cell.length_b   1.000
_cell.length_c   1.000
_cell.angle_alpha   90.00
_cell.angle_beta   90.00
_cell.angle_gamma   90.00
#
_symmetry.space_group_name_H-M   'P 1'
#
loop_
_entity.id
_entity.type
_entity.pdbx_description
1 polymer ?
#
loop_
_entity_poly.entity_id
_entity_poly.type
_entity_poly.pdbx_seq_one_letter_code
_entity_poly.pdbx_strand_id
1 'polypeptide(L)'
;MIVTSSDRKVRLVSESGEVSTLINTSPFIPYGVCLNFKEDIVVCLRGQDDRNHLALYIDGKLHKIRGRDSKGKRQITDPYKVVSCGKYLCVLIWNPIHVVCVDERSDVRWVYDGKVAGLRDSFDPRGISVDKYNNLLVTDYNNDCIHYVDGEGRLIQIILTHRQIGLLRPWGICVDNTGQIWVGNSSKNVVICRYLS
;
A
#
# COMPACT_ATOMS: atom_id res chain seq x y z
N MET A 1 -5.85 -6.18 14.95
CA MET A 1 -5.47 -5.28 13.83
C MET A 1 -4.27 -4.44 14.23
N ILE A 2 -3.29 -4.25 13.36
CA ILE A 2 -2.16 -3.34 13.61
C ILE A 2 -2.44 -1.99 12.94
N VAL A 3 -2.22 -0.90 13.67
CA VAL A 3 -2.52 0.46 13.21
C VAL A 3 -1.38 1.43 13.52
N THR A 4 -1.23 2.46 12.69
CA THR A 4 -0.33 3.59 12.92
C THR A 4 -1.10 4.76 13.53
N SER A 5 -0.45 5.55 14.37
CA SER A 5 -1.03 6.73 15.00
C SER A 5 -0.11 7.95 14.86
N SER A 6 -0.71 9.13 14.76
CA SER A 6 0.00 10.41 14.66
C SER A 6 0.84 10.74 15.90
N ASP A 7 0.60 10.08 17.04
CA ASP A 7 1.44 10.13 18.25
C ASP A 7 2.74 9.31 18.15
N ARG A 8 3.18 9.00 16.91
CA ARG A 8 4.42 8.29 16.57
C ARG A 8 4.48 6.86 17.11
N LYS A 9 3.37 6.13 17.03
CA LYS A 9 3.29 4.74 17.51
C LYS A 9 2.67 3.81 16.48
N VAL A 10 3.11 2.56 16.55
CA VAL A 10 2.39 1.40 16.00
C VAL A 10 1.72 0.68 17.15
N ARG A 11 0.43 0.38 16.99
CA ARG A 11 -0.43 -0.18 18.03
C ARG A 11 -1.10 -1.46 17.56
N LEU A 12 -1.33 -2.37 18.50
CA LEU A 12 -2.21 -3.52 18.31
C LEU A 12 -3.59 -3.17 18.87
N VAL A 13 -4.62 -3.42 18.08
CA VAL A 13 -6.01 -3.39 18.50
C VAL A 13 -6.50 -4.84 18.56
N SER A 14 -6.87 -5.31 19.76
CA SER A 14 -7.40 -6.67 19.97
C SER A 14 -8.82 -6.81 19.39
N GLU A 15 -9.33 -8.04 19.36
CA GLU A 15 -10.73 -8.31 19.00
C GLU A 15 -11.72 -7.67 19.99
N SER A 16 -11.34 -7.56 21.27
CA SER A 16 -12.12 -6.86 22.30
C SER A 16 -12.04 -5.34 22.20
N GLY A 17 -11.26 -4.79 21.25
CA GLY A 17 -11.05 -3.36 21.07
C GLY A 17 -9.99 -2.73 22.00
N GLU A 18 -9.29 -3.55 22.78
CA GLU A 18 -8.19 -3.08 23.62
C GLU A 18 -7.00 -2.63 22.76
N VAL A 19 -6.36 -1.53 23.13
CA VAL A 19 -5.27 -0.93 22.36
C VAL A 19 -3.97 -0.95 23.16
N SER A 20 -2.95 -1.65 22.65
CA SER A 20 -1.60 -1.68 23.22
C SER A 20 -0.56 -1.11 22.25
N THR A 21 0.57 -0.62 22.78
CA THR A 21 1.67 -0.08 21.95
C THR A 21 2.65 -1.19 21.64
N LEU A 22 2.93 -1.41 20.35
CA LEU A 22 3.94 -2.37 19.88
C LEU A 22 5.29 -1.71 19.68
N ILE A 23 5.30 -0.54 19.02
CA ILE A 23 6.53 0.14 18.60
C ILE A 23 6.38 1.64 18.84
N ASN A 24 7.41 2.25 19.44
CA ASN A 24 7.62 3.69 19.42
C ASN A 24 8.48 4.06 18.21
N THR A 25 7.95 4.90 17.33
CA THR A 25 8.61 5.27 16.07
C THR A 25 9.31 6.62 16.13
N SER A 26 9.33 7.29 17.28
CA SER A 26 10.01 8.58 17.44
C SER A 26 11.48 8.49 16.99
N PRO A 27 11.99 9.47 16.22
CA PRO A 27 11.38 10.77 15.88
C PRO A 27 10.44 10.76 14.66
N PHE A 28 10.16 9.60 14.06
CA PHE A 28 9.39 9.46 12.83
C PHE A 28 7.87 9.43 13.08
N ILE A 29 7.11 9.83 12.06
CA ILE A 29 5.65 9.68 12.01
C ILE A 29 5.34 8.46 11.12
N PRO A 30 4.59 7.46 11.61
CA PRO A 30 4.21 6.30 10.83
C PRO A 30 2.95 6.59 10.00
N TYR A 31 2.95 6.19 8.72
CA TYR A 31 1.85 6.46 7.76
C TYR A 31 1.16 5.19 7.24
N GLY A 32 1.92 4.10 7.10
CA GLY A 32 1.44 2.83 6.59
C GLY A 32 2.09 1.70 7.37
N VAL A 33 1.35 0.62 7.58
CA VAL A 33 1.83 -0.56 8.29
C VAL A 33 1.25 -1.82 7.67
N CYS A 34 2.05 -2.88 7.60
CA CYS A 34 1.57 -4.23 7.34
C CYS A 34 2.44 -5.23 8.10
N LEU A 35 2.04 -6.49 8.07
CA LEU A 35 2.93 -7.62 8.34
C LEU A 35 3.57 -8.05 7.02
N ASN A 36 4.82 -8.51 7.05
CA ASN A 36 5.38 -9.27 5.93
C ASN A 36 4.95 -10.74 6.02
N PHE A 37 5.41 -11.59 5.10
CA PHE A 37 5.08 -13.01 5.09
C PHE A 37 5.69 -13.84 6.24
N LYS A 38 6.62 -13.26 7.01
CA LYS A 38 7.21 -13.84 8.22
C LYS A 38 6.57 -13.28 9.50
N GLU A 39 5.49 -12.52 9.36
CA GLU A 39 4.79 -11.85 10.46
C GLU A 39 5.62 -10.74 11.16
N ASP A 40 6.68 -10.25 10.53
CA ASP A 40 7.40 -9.06 10.98
C ASP A 40 6.63 -7.78 10.64
N ILE A 41 6.74 -6.76 11.48
CA ILE A 41 6.06 -5.48 11.27
C ILE A 41 6.85 -4.62 10.29
N VAL A 42 6.19 -4.17 9.22
CA VAL A 42 6.74 -3.25 8.23
C VAL A 42 6.01 -1.91 8.34
N VAL A 43 6.74 -0.80 8.41
CA VAL A 43 6.20 0.53 8.63
C VAL A 43 6.76 1.55 7.65
N CYS A 44 5.88 2.32 7.00
CA CYS A 44 6.24 3.52 6.27
C CYS A 44 6.48 4.66 7.27
N LEU A 45 7.72 5.13 7.38
CA LEU A 45 8.14 6.16 8.33
C LEU A 45 8.48 7.46 7.60
N ARG A 46 7.90 8.57 8.07
CA ARG A 46 8.20 9.93 7.62
C ARG A 46 9.03 10.66 8.66
N GLY A 47 10.14 11.25 8.26
CA GLY A 47 11.05 11.99 9.13
C GLY A 47 11.23 13.43 8.68
N GLN A 48 11.97 14.21 9.45
CA GLN A 48 12.51 15.50 9.00
C GLN A 48 13.69 15.27 8.05
N ASP A 49 13.97 16.25 7.18
CA ASP A 49 15.14 16.31 6.30
C ASP A 49 15.28 15.10 5.35
N ASP A 50 14.19 14.74 4.66
CA ASP A 50 14.15 13.63 3.68
C ASP A 50 14.58 12.24 4.24
N ARG A 51 14.45 12.07 5.56
CA ARG A 51 14.73 10.79 6.24
C ARG A 51 13.57 9.80 6.16
N ASN A 52 12.64 9.97 5.23
CA ASN A 52 11.53 9.04 5.02
C ASN A 52 12.10 7.68 4.61
N HIS A 53 11.54 6.58 5.10
CA HIS A 53 11.99 5.24 4.74
C HIS A 53 10.96 4.18 5.09
N LEU A 54 11.12 3.01 4.49
CA LEU A 54 10.41 1.81 4.90
C LEU A 54 11.27 1.08 5.95
N ALA A 55 10.67 0.81 7.11
CA ALA A 55 11.31 0.13 8.22
C ALA A 55 10.70 -1.26 8.42
N LEU A 56 11.55 -2.25 8.66
CA LEU A 56 11.22 -3.61 9.04
C LEU A 56 11.63 -3.80 10.51
N TYR A 57 10.71 -4.24 11.36
CA TYR A 57 10.96 -4.49 12.77
C TYR A 57 11.01 -5.99 13.04
N ILE A 58 12.20 -6.50 13.37
CA ILE A 58 12.46 -7.91 13.71
C ILE A 58 12.92 -7.94 15.15
N ASP A 59 12.25 -8.72 16.02
CA ASP A 59 12.58 -8.82 17.44
C ASP A 59 12.75 -7.45 18.13
N GLY A 60 11.90 -6.48 17.76
CA GLY A 60 11.93 -5.10 18.27
C GLY A 60 13.04 -4.21 17.71
N LYS A 61 13.90 -4.71 16.82
CA LYS A 61 14.98 -3.94 16.17
C LYS A 61 14.55 -3.41 14.81
N LEU A 62 14.88 -2.15 14.52
CA LEU A 62 14.63 -1.51 13.23
C LEU A 62 15.71 -1.87 12.22
N HIS A 63 15.27 -2.34 11.05
CA HIS A 63 16.06 -2.54 9.84
C HIS A 63 15.48 -1.69 8.70
N LYS A 64 16.33 -0.93 8.01
CA LYS A 64 15.89 -0.08 6.89
C LYS A 64 15.84 -0.90 5.60
N ILE A 65 14.68 -0.92 4.94
CA ILE A 65 14.53 -1.49 3.61
C ILE A 65 15.11 -0.50 2.59
N ARG A 66 16.11 -0.95 1.84
CA ARG A 66 16.88 -0.10 0.91
C ARG A 66 16.06 0.33 -0.31
N GLY A 67 15.37 -0.60 -0.95
CA GLY A 67 14.55 -0.34 -2.14
C GLY A 67 15.33 0.34 -3.25
N ARG A 68 16.45 -0.26 -3.67
CA ARG A 68 17.27 0.23 -4.79
C ARG A 68 17.06 -0.62 -6.03
N ASP A 69 17.09 0.03 -7.20
CA ASP A 69 17.09 -0.67 -8.48
C ASP A 69 18.48 -1.20 -8.84
N SER A 70 18.58 -1.90 -9.98
CA SER A 70 19.83 -2.47 -10.50
C SER A 70 20.93 -1.44 -10.81
N LYS A 71 20.57 -0.14 -10.90
CA LYS A 71 21.51 0.98 -11.07
C LYS A 71 21.89 1.62 -9.74
N GLY A 72 21.42 1.07 -8.62
CA GLY A 72 21.62 1.60 -7.28
C GLY A 72 20.77 2.82 -6.96
N LYS A 73 19.84 3.24 -7.83
CA LYS A 73 18.96 4.38 -7.57
C LYS A 73 17.89 3.97 -6.57
N ARG A 74 17.67 4.82 -5.57
CA ARG A 74 16.65 4.64 -4.54
C ARG A 74 15.27 4.87 -5.13
N GLN A 75 14.36 3.91 -4.96
CA GLN A 75 12.98 3.95 -5.45
C GLN A 75 11.96 4.15 -4.32
N ILE A 76 12.34 3.85 -3.06
CA ILE A 76 11.53 4.14 -1.87
C ILE A 76 11.95 5.49 -1.30
N THR A 77 11.42 6.58 -1.83
CA THR A 77 11.73 7.97 -1.41
C THR A 77 10.75 8.50 -0.37
N ASP A 78 9.45 8.45 -0.66
CA ASP A 78 8.38 8.93 0.22
C ASP A 78 7.28 7.87 0.40
N PRO A 79 7.54 6.79 1.17
CA PRO A 79 6.59 5.70 1.34
C PRO A 79 5.38 6.13 2.19
N TYR A 80 4.18 5.84 1.70
CA TYR A 80 2.93 6.24 2.35
C TYR A 80 2.07 5.04 2.78
N LYS A 81 1.95 4.02 1.92
CA LYS A 81 1.25 2.75 2.23
C LYS A 81 2.10 1.56 1.84
N VAL A 82 1.95 0.45 2.56
CA VAL A 82 2.67 -0.80 2.30
C VAL A 82 1.72 -1.99 2.50
N VAL A 83 1.86 -3.00 1.67
CA VAL A 83 1.13 -4.28 1.74
C VAL A 83 2.07 -5.44 1.45
N SER A 84 1.80 -6.59 2.07
CA SER A 84 2.46 -7.85 1.70
C SER A 84 1.81 -8.41 0.43
N CYS A 85 2.64 -8.80 -0.52
CA CYS A 85 2.24 -9.42 -1.79
C CYS A 85 3.02 -10.73 -1.93
N GLY A 86 2.44 -11.83 -1.43
CA GLY A 86 3.18 -13.07 -1.18
C GLY A 86 4.39 -12.80 -0.28
N LYS A 87 5.58 -13.20 -0.74
CA LYS A 87 6.86 -12.94 -0.06
C LYS A 87 7.45 -11.55 -0.29
N TYR A 88 6.80 -10.73 -1.11
CA TYR A 88 7.27 -9.40 -1.48
C TYR A 88 6.52 -8.32 -0.71
N LEU A 89 7.05 -7.10 -0.73
CA LEU A 89 6.38 -5.92 -0.21
C LEU A 89 6.10 -4.96 -1.36
N CYS A 90 4.85 -4.52 -1.49
CA CYS A 90 4.45 -3.48 -2.43
C CYS A 90 4.18 -2.19 -1.67
N VAL A 91 4.81 -1.11 -2.10
CA VAL A 91 4.87 0.17 -1.39
C VAL A 91 4.39 1.26 -2.31
N LEU A 92 3.41 2.03 -1.86
CA LEU A 92 2.94 3.22 -2.54
C LEU A 92 3.86 4.40 -2.16
N ILE A 93 4.47 5.00 -3.17
CA ILE A 93 5.39 6.14 -3.05
C ILE A 93 4.67 7.41 -3.50
N TRP A 94 4.88 8.51 -2.78
CA TRP A 94 4.20 9.79 -3.04
C TRP A 94 5.03 10.76 -3.91
N ASN A 95 6.36 10.64 -3.92
CA ASN A 95 7.23 11.54 -4.69
C ASN A 95 8.49 10.85 -5.23
N PRO A 96 8.56 10.50 -6.54
CA PRO A 96 7.46 10.55 -7.49
C PRO A 96 6.37 9.52 -7.14
N ILE A 97 5.17 9.72 -7.71
CA ILE A 97 4.04 8.83 -7.49
C ILE A 97 4.21 7.54 -8.29
N HIS A 98 4.27 6.40 -7.61
CA HIS A 98 4.28 5.05 -8.20
C HIS A 98 4.14 3.98 -7.11
N VAL A 99 3.96 2.72 -7.52
CA VAL A 99 4.08 1.56 -6.63
C VAL A 99 5.43 0.89 -6.87
N VAL A 100 6.18 0.59 -5.82
CA VAL A 100 7.43 -0.18 -5.87
C VAL A 100 7.20 -1.53 -5.23
N CYS A 101 7.63 -2.60 -5.90
CA CYS A 101 7.77 -3.91 -5.29
C CYS A 101 9.21 -4.19 -4.92
N VAL A 102 9.44 -4.64 -3.70
CA VAL A 102 10.75 -5.06 -3.21
C VAL A 102 10.73 -6.51 -2.76
N ASP A 103 11.86 -7.19 -2.99
CA ASP A 103 12.08 -8.56 -2.53
C ASP A 103 12.60 -8.63 -1.09
N GLU A 104 12.82 -9.85 -0.61
CA GLU A 104 13.34 -10.12 0.74
C GLU A 104 14.75 -9.56 0.98
N ARG A 105 15.52 -9.32 -0.09
CA ARG A 105 16.84 -8.69 -0.01
C ARG A 105 16.74 -7.17 0.01
N SER A 106 15.52 -6.62 -0.01
CA SER A 106 15.22 -5.20 -0.12
C SER A 106 15.58 -4.58 -1.47
N ASP A 107 15.71 -5.40 -2.52
CA ASP A 107 15.99 -4.95 -3.88
C ASP A 107 14.70 -4.76 -4.66
N VAL A 108 14.66 -3.79 -5.57
CA VAL A 108 13.48 -3.49 -6.39
C VAL A 108 13.29 -4.57 -7.44
N ARG A 109 12.09 -5.16 -7.48
CA ARG A 109 11.68 -6.10 -8.54
C ARG A 109 11.08 -5.39 -9.74
N TRP A 110 10.10 -4.53 -9.46
CA TRP A 110 9.38 -3.79 -10.48
C TRP A 110 8.81 -2.49 -9.90
N VAL A 111 8.46 -1.57 -10.80
CA VAL A 111 7.80 -0.31 -10.50
C VAL A 111 6.58 -0.20 -11.39
N TYR A 112 5.44 0.15 -10.82
CA TYR A 112 4.20 0.40 -11.52
C TYR A 112 3.84 1.88 -11.43
N ASP A 113 3.86 2.58 -12.57
CA ASP A 113 3.68 4.04 -12.66
C ASP A 113 2.25 4.48 -12.96
N GLY A 114 1.31 3.52 -13.09
CA GLY A 114 -0.10 3.80 -13.33
C GLY A 114 -0.44 4.39 -14.69
N LYS A 115 0.51 4.43 -15.63
CA LYS A 115 0.24 4.94 -16.98
C LYS A 115 -0.59 3.93 -17.76
N VAL A 116 -1.85 4.28 -18.00
CA VAL A 116 -2.80 3.47 -18.79
C VAL A 116 -3.37 4.33 -19.91
N ALA A 117 -3.31 3.81 -21.14
CA ALA A 117 -3.88 4.51 -22.29
C ALA A 117 -5.38 4.74 -22.11
N GLY A 118 -5.84 5.96 -22.35
CA GLY A 118 -7.26 6.35 -22.26
C GLY A 118 -7.70 6.90 -20.89
N LEU A 119 -6.86 6.82 -19.87
CA LEU A 119 -7.06 7.61 -18.65
C LEU A 119 -6.72 9.08 -18.91
N ARG A 120 -7.48 10.00 -18.31
CA ARG A 120 -7.45 11.43 -18.64
C ARG A 120 -6.52 12.21 -17.72
N ASP A 121 -6.47 11.83 -16.44
CA ASP A 121 -5.77 12.55 -15.40
C ASP A 121 -4.52 11.78 -14.95
N SER A 122 -3.62 12.48 -14.24
CA SER A 122 -2.43 11.83 -13.70
C SER A 122 -2.81 10.81 -12.63
N PHE A 123 -2.12 9.66 -12.65
CA PHE A 123 -2.24 8.62 -11.65
C PHE A 123 -2.07 9.20 -10.22
N ASP A 124 -3.10 9.09 -9.39
CA ASP A 124 -3.07 9.46 -7.97
C ASP A 124 -3.52 8.27 -7.11
N PRO A 125 -2.64 7.30 -6.84
CA PRO A 125 -2.97 6.15 -6.04
C PRO A 125 -3.12 6.56 -4.58
N ARG A 126 -4.27 6.24 -4.00
CA ARG A 126 -4.56 6.54 -2.58
C ARG A 126 -4.66 5.32 -1.69
N GLY A 127 -4.98 4.18 -2.28
CA GLY A 127 -5.20 2.90 -1.62
C GLY A 127 -4.57 1.77 -2.42
N ILE A 128 -4.06 0.78 -1.70
CA ILE A 128 -3.47 -0.42 -2.26
C ILE A 128 -3.88 -1.62 -1.39
N SER A 129 -4.26 -2.71 -2.04
CA SER A 129 -4.57 -3.99 -1.41
C SER A 129 -4.08 -5.13 -2.30
N VAL A 130 -4.10 -6.35 -1.76
CA VAL A 130 -3.65 -7.55 -2.44
C VAL A 130 -4.72 -8.62 -2.28
N ASP A 131 -4.99 -9.34 -3.36
CA ASP A 131 -5.90 -10.48 -3.33
C ASP A 131 -5.24 -11.81 -2.96
N LYS A 132 -6.04 -12.88 -2.89
CA LYS A 132 -5.57 -14.24 -2.59
C LYS A 132 -4.62 -14.81 -3.66
N TYR A 133 -4.54 -14.19 -4.83
CA TYR A 133 -3.65 -14.59 -5.93
C TYR A 133 -2.37 -13.76 -5.99
N ASN A 134 -2.15 -12.87 -5.01
CA ASN A 134 -1.04 -11.91 -4.98
C ASN A 134 -1.06 -10.91 -6.15
N ASN A 135 -2.26 -10.57 -6.63
CA ASN A 135 -2.46 -9.44 -7.53
C ASN A 135 -2.86 -8.21 -6.71
N LEU A 136 -2.45 -7.05 -7.20
CA LEU A 136 -2.65 -5.77 -6.53
C LEU A 136 -3.90 -5.09 -7.05
N LEU A 137 -4.62 -4.48 -6.12
CA LEU A 137 -5.70 -3.56 -6.41
C LEU A 137 -5.26 -2.18 -5.96
N VAL A 138 -5.23 -1.23 -6.89
CA VAL A 138 -4.77 0.15 -6.63
C VAL A 138 -5.87 1.11 -7.00
N THR A 139 -6.31 1.94 -6.04
CA THR A 139 -7.34 2.96 -6.30
C THR A 139 -6.69 4.19 -6.92
N ASP A 140 -7.12 4.61 -8.10
CA ASP A 140 -6.72 5.88 -8.69
C ASP A 140 -7.79 6.94 -8.40
N TYR A 141 -7.42 7.88 -7.55
CA TYR A 141 -8.31 8.92 -7.05
C TYR A 141 -8.73 9.91 -8.13
N ASN A 142 -7.81 10.27 -9.03
CA ASN A 142 -8.09 11.27 -10.05
C ASN A 142 -8.91 10.69 -11.20
N ASN A 143 -8.65 9.43 -11.57
CA ASN A 143 -9.36 8.77 -12.66
C ASN A 143 -10.60 7.97 -12.23
N ASP A 144 -11.01 8.07 -10.96
CA ASP A 144 -12.19 7.41 -10.39
C ASP A 144 -12.26 5.90 -10.70
N CYS A 145 -11.13 5.19 -10.57
CA CYS A 145 -11.03 3.81 -11.00
C CYS A 145 -10.15 2.93 -10.10
N ILE A 146 -10.18 1.61 -10.33
CA ILE A 146 -9.33 0.63 -9.65
C ILE A 146 -8.53 -0.14 -10.70
N HIS A 147 -7.22 -0.06 -10.58
CA HIS A 147 -6.27 -0.84 -11.36
C HIS A 147 -6.11 -2.21 -10.73
N TYR A 148 -6.18 -3.25 -11.55
CA TYR A 148 -5.86 -4.62 -11.19
C TYR A 148 -4.54 -4.99 -11.86
N VAL A 149 -3.51 -5.24 -11.06
CA VAL A 149 -2.12 -5.39 -11.49
C VAL A 149 -1.63 -6.75 -11.01
N ASP A 150 -0.96 -7.51 -11.87
CA ASP A 150 -0.46 -8.83 -11.48
C ASP A 150 0.74 -8.77 -10.51
N GLY A 151 1.13 -9.92 -9.96
CA GLY A 151 2.28 -10.03 -9.05
C GLY A 151 3.64 -9.63 -9.66
N GLU A 152 3.73 -9.47 -10.99
CA GLU A 152 4.91 -9.01 -11.71
C GLU A 152 4.81 -7.52 -12.12
N GLY A 153 3.81 -6.80 -11.61
CA GLY A 153 3.64 -5.37 -11.81
C GLY A 153 3.02 -4.98 -13.16
N ARG A 154 2.43 -5.93 -13.88
CA ARG A 154 1.77 -5.67 -15.18
C ARG A 154 0.29 -5.39 -14.96
N LEU A 155 -0.23 -4.35 -15.59
CA LEU A 155 -1.67 -4.09 -15.59
C LEU A 155 -2.40 -5.26 -16.26
N ILE A 156 -3.35 -5.86 -15.53
CA ILE A 156 -4.31 -6.82 -16.08
C ILE A 156 -5.47 -6.04 -16.72
N GLN A 157 -6.14 -5.20 -15.93
CA GLN A 157 -7.26 -4.38 -16.40
C GLN A 157 -7.65 -3.29 -15.37
N ILE A 158 -8.54 -2.39 -15.79
CA ILE A 158 -9.28 -1.51 -14.88
C ILE A 158 -10.60 -2.23 -14.51
N ILE A 159 -10.74 -2.66 -13.26
CA ILE A 159 -11.83 -3.57 -12.86
C ILE A 159 -13.11 -2.86 -12.43
N LEU A 160 -13.00 -1.63 -11.92
CA LEU A 160 -14.13 -0.86 -11.39
C LEU A 160 -13.91 0.61 -11.70
N THR A 161 -14.97 1.30 -12.12
CA THR A 161 -14.94 2.70 -12.56
C THR A 161 -16.16 3.46 -12.06
N HIS A 162 -16.10 4.79 -12.12
CA HIS A 162 -17.25 5.66 -11.92
C HIS A 162 -18.49 5.20 -12.71
N ARG A 163 -18.33 4.82 -13.97
CA ARG A 163 -19.45 4.44 -14.85
C ARG A 163 -20.12 3.14 -14.45
N GLN A 164 -19.37 2.18 -13.91
CA GLN A 164 -19.90 0.86 -13.56
C GLN A 164 -20.63 0.86 -12.22
N ILE A 165 -20.09 1.57 -11.23
CA ILE A 165 -20.53 1.44 -9.83
C ILE A 165 -20.67 2.79 -9.10
N GLY A 166 -20.59 3.92 -9.81
CA GLY A 166 -20.62 5.25 -9.19
C GLY A 166 -19.40 5.55 -8.33
N LEU A 167 -18.26 4.88 -8.59
CA LEU A 167 -17.01 5.14 -7.87
C LEU A 167 -16.60 6.60 -8.03
N LEU A 168 -16.32 7.29 -6.92
CA LEU A 168 -15.91 8.70 -6.93
C LEU A 168 -14.77 8.89 -5.95
N ARG A 169 -13.61 9.29 -6.48
CA ARG A 169 -12.39 9.61 -5.74
C ARG A 169 -12.06 8.52 -4.71
N PRO A 170 -11.83 7.28 -5.17
CA PRO A 170 -11.59 6.15 -4.28
C PRO A 170 -10.31 6.37 -3.47
N TRP A 171 -10.38 6.04 -2.18
CA TRP A 171 -9.33 6.36 -1.21
C TRP A 171 -8.75 5.13 -0.53
N GLY A 172 -9.61 4.37 0.17
CA GLY A 172 -9.23 3.15 0.86
C GLY A 172 -9.76 1.94 0.10
N ILE A 173 -9.00 0.86 0.09
CA ILE A 173 -9.40 -0.41 -0.51
C ILE A 173 -8.91 -1.57 0.35
N CYS A 174 -9.74 -2.58 0.55
CA CYS A 174 -9.33 -3.88 1.07
C CYS A 174 -10.06 -5.01 0.37
N VAL A 175 -9.44 -6.18 0.35
CA VAL A 175 -10.03 -7.44 -0.12
C VAL A 175 -10.28 -8.31 1.10
N ASP A 176 -11.50 -8.85 1.23
CA ASP A 176 -11.82 -9.78 2.31
C ASP A 176 -11.51 -11.24 1.93
N ASN A 177 -11.65 -12.15 2.91
CA ASN A 177 -11.35 -13.57 2.74
C ASN A 177 -12.28 -14.28 1.74
N THR A 178 -13.40 -13.66 1.35
CA THR A 178 -14.31 -14.18 0.32
C THR A 178 -13.95 -13.68 -1.08
N GLY A 179 -12.97 -12.78 -1.19
CA GLY A 179 -12.58 -12.13 -2.44
C GLY A 179 -13.47 -10.95 -2.82
N GLN A 180 -14.24 -10.39 -1.88
CA GLN A 180 -14.96 -9.13 -2.12
C GLN A 180 -14.05 -7.94 -1.86
N ILE A 181 -14.20 -6.91 -2.68
CA ILE A 181 -13.49 -5.63 -2.50
C ILE A 181 -14.40 -4.68 -1.76
N TRP A 182 -13.84 -4.02 -0.76
CA TRP A 182 -14.46 -2.93 -0.02
C TRP A 182 -13.70 -1.64 -0.33
N VAL A 183 -14.39 -0.65 -0.90
CA VAL A 183 -13.78 0.61 -1.34
C VAL A 183 -14.43 1.78 -0.64
N GLY A 184 -13.65 2.54 0.11
CA GLY A 184 -14.06 3.83 0.66
C GLY A 184 -13.86 4.93 -0.37
N ASN A 185 -14.89 5.74 -0.59
CA ASN A 185 -14.91 6.75 -1.65
C ASN A 185 -15.47 8.10 -1.13
N SER A 186 -15.35 9.18 -1.91
CA SER A 186 -15.78 10.51 -1.47
C SER A 186 -17.29 10.72 -1.47
N SER A 187 -18.08 9.80 -2.04
CA SER A 187 -19.54 9.87 -2.03
C SER A 187 -20.16 9.40 -0.71
N LYS A 188 -19.34 9.22 0.34
CA LYS A 188 -19.71 8.66 1.65
C LYS A 188 -20.22 7.21 1.59
N ASN A 189 -19.94 6.50 0.49
CA ASN A 189 -20.37 5.12 0.32
C ASN A 189 -19.17 4.18 0.44
N VAL A 190 -19.43 2.99 0.98
CA VAL A 190 -18.55 1.84 0.82
C VAL A 190 -19.11 1.03 -0.33
N VAL A 191 -18.31 0.85 -1.38
CA VAL A 191 -18.71 -0.02 -2.50
C VAL A 191 -18.19 -1.43 -2.25
N ILE A 192 -19.11 -2.41 -2.28
CA ILE A 192 -18.83 -3.83 -2.13
C ILE A 192 -19.01 -4.49 -3.49
N CYS A 193 -17.97 -5.10 -4.03
CA CYS A 193 -18.01 -5.70 -5.37
C CYS A 193 -17.22 -7.00 -5.43
N ARG A 194 -17.66 -7.92 -6.29
CA ARG A 194 -16.82 -9.02 -6.80
C ARG A 194 -16.13 -8.54 -8.08
N TYR A 195 -14.86 -8.88 -8.24
CA TYR A 195 -14.04 -8.48 -9.39
C TYR A 195 -13.47 -9.65 -10.18
N LEU A 196 -13.68 -10.88 -9.69
CA LEU A 196 -13.39 -12.13 -10.40
C LEU A 196 -14.70 -12.91 -10.44
N SER A 197 -15.26 -13.07 -11.65
CA SER A 197 -16.40 -13.93 -11.96
C SER A 197 -15.94 -15.33 -12.29
#